data_AF-A0A1H2LMB5-F1
#
_entry.id   AF-A0A1H2LMB5-F1
#
_cell.length_a   1.000
_cell.length_b   1.000
_cell.length_c   1.000
_cell.angle_alpha   90.00
_cell.angle_beta   90.00
_cell.angle_gamma   90.00
#
_symmetry.space_group_name_H-M   'P 1'
#
loop_
_entity.id
_entity.type
_entity.pdbx_description
1 polymer ?
#
loop_
_entity_poly.entity_id
_entity_poly.type
_entity_poly.pdbx_seq_one_letter_code
_entity_poly.pdbx_strand_id
1 'polypeptide(L)'
;MTGVLTGFNSRTWQDQNIDSTSTSITFSGCTNNINPYHGVNAEVQLTRETPFYQPDESQGRRSLNCGGSDTKYWGRSPAGSYHFTLTGVNGSEYGAISVRNVSVNY
;
A
#
# COMPACT_ATOMS: atom_id res chain seq x y z
N MET A 1 -6.18 -6.75 -6.44
CA MET A 1 -6.55 -7.18 -5.07
C MET A 1 -8.07 -7.19 -5.02
N THR A 2 -8.74 -8.24 -4.55
CA THR A 2 -10.21 -8.32 -4.62
C THR A 2 -10.77 -8.72 -3.27
N GLY A 3 -11.67 -7.90 -2.71
CA GLY A 3 -12.34 -8.15 -1.44
C GLY A 3 -11.39 -8.29 -0.25
N VAL A 4 -10.24 -7.62 -0.28
CA VAL A 4 -9.26 -7.72 0.81
C VAL A 4 -9.72 -6.91 2.02
N LEU A 5 -9.45 -7.42 3.21
CA LEU A 5 -9.73 -6.74 4.47
C LEU A 5 -8.53 -5.89 4.91
N THR A 6 -8.78 -4.92 5.78
CA THR A 6 -7.72 -4.26 6.55
C THR A 6 -6.90 -5.32 7.32
N GLY A 7 -5.60 -5.11 7.41
CA GLY A 7 -4.61 -6.11 7.84
C GLY A 7 -4.04 -6.98 6.71
N PHE A 8 -4.54 -6.84 5.47
CA PHE A 8 -3.97 -7.53 4.31
C PHE A 8 -2.56 -7.00 3.99
N ASN A 9 -1.60 -7.92 3.90
CA ASN A 9 -0.25 -7.65 3.43
C ASN A 9 -0.13 -7.96 1.93
N SER A 10 0.55 -7.09 1.20
CA SER A 10 0.94 -7.35 -0.18
C SER A 10 1.95 -8.47 -0.26
N ARG A 11 2.26 -8.89 -1.49
CA ARG A 11 3.51 -9.59 -1.74
C ARG A 11 4.69 -8.72 -1.32
N THR A 12 5.74 -9.34 -0.81
CA THR A 12 7.03 -8.70 -0.56
C THR A 12 7.76 -8.48 -1.89
N TRP A 13 8.41 -7.35 -2.05
CA TRP A 13 9.36 -7.07 -3.13
C TRP A 13 10.70 -6.67 -2.54
N GLN A 14 11.77 -6.88 -3.32
CA GLN A 14 13.11 -6.49 -2.92
C GLN A 14 13.52 -5.25 -3.70
N ASP A 15 13.81 -4.18 -2.97
CA ASP A 15 14.39 -2.96 -3.51
C ASP A 15 15.89 -2.96 -3.18
N GLN A 16 16.74 -2.90 -4.21
CA GLN A 16 18.19 -2.87 -4.02
C GLN A 16 18.74 -1.44 -3.91
N ASN A 17 17.89 -0.42 -4.09
CA ASN A 17 18.24 1.00 -4.05
C ASN A 17 19.42 1.34 -4.99
N ILE A 18 19.47 0.66 -6.14
CA ILE A 18 20.54 0.77 -7.14
C ILE A 18 20.26 1.95 -8.07
N ASP A 19 18.99 2.20 -8.36
CA ASP A 19 18.57 3.40 -9.07
C ASP A 19 18.15 4.48 -8.06
N SER A 20 18.02 5.71 -8.53
CA SER A 20 17.52 6.83 -7.71
C SER A 20 15.99 6.85 -7.69
N THR A 21 15.33 5.70 -7.89
CA THR A 21 13.88 5.61 -8.00
C THR A 21 13.25 5.79 -6.62
N SER A 22 12.14 6.53 -6.60
CA SER A 22 11.36 6.74 -5.39
C SER A 22 10.35 5.61 -5.27
N THR A 23 10.33 4.93 -4.13
CA THR A 23 9.36 3.89 -3.85
C THR A 23 7.96 4.51 -3.87
N SER A 24 7.11 4.01 -4.76
CA SER A 24 5.76 4.51 -4.93
C SER A 24 4.76 3.38 -5.14
N ILE A 25 3.57 3.59 -4.59
CA ILE A 25 2.45 2.66 -4.68
C ILE A 25 1.32 3.39 -5.38
N THR A 26 0.80 2.78 -6.44
CA THR A 26 -0.33 3.29 -7.22
C THR A 26 -1.49 2.32 -7.15
N PHE A 27 -2.64 2.81 -6.70
CA PHE A 27 -3.90 2.06 -6.70
C PHE A 27 -4.86 2.71 -7.70
N SER A 28 -5.52 1.89 -8.52
CA SER A 28 -6.58 2.37 -9.41
C SER A 28 -7.79 1.45 -9.47
N GLY A 29 -8.96 2.05 -9.71
CA GLY A 29 -10.23 1.36 -9.78
C GLY A 29 -10.62 0.71 -8.46
N CYS A 30 -10.50 1.46 -7.35
CA CYS A 30 -10.94 0.99 -6.05
C CYS A 30 -12.46 1.01 -5.94
N THR A 31 -12.98 -0.06 -5.38
CA THR A 31 -14.39 -0.25 -5.05
C THR A 31 -14.49 -0.88 -3.67
N ASN A 32 -15.56 -0.58 -2.95
CA ASN A 32 -15.90 -1.29 -1.73
C ASN A 32 -17.38 -1.68 -1.73
N ASN A 33 -17.73 -2.68 -0.92
CA ASN A 33 -19.08 -3.23 -0.89
C ASN A 33 -20.11 -2.26 -0.27
N ILE A 34 -19.64 -1.19 0.38
CA ILE A 34 -20.47 -0.22 1.10
C ILE A 34 -20.84 0.96 0.21
N ASN A 35 -19.93 1.41 -0.66
CA ASN A 35 -20.14 2.55 -1.52
C ASN A 35 -19.39 2.42 -2.86
N PRO A 36 -19.96 1.67 -3.84
CA PRO A 36 -19.29 1.38 -5.11
C PRO A 36 -19.09 2.60 -6.03
N TYR A 37 -19.67 3.77 -5.71
CA TYR A 37 -19.73 4.92 -6.62
C TYR A 37 -19.06 6.21 -6.09
N HIS A 38 -18.52 6.22 -4.86
CA HIS A 38 -17.87 7.41 -4.30
C HIS A 38 -16.44 7.11 -3.85
N GLY A 39 -15.56 8.11 -4.04
CA GLY A 39 -14.11 8.07 -3.80
C GLY A 39 -13.71 7.15 -2.65
N VAL A 40 -13.24 5.95 -3.00
CA VAL A 40 -12.75 4.98 -2.03
C VAL A 40 -11.33 5.35 -1.68
N ASN A 41 -11.09 5.59 -0.40
CA ASN A 41 -9.79 5.87 0.14
C ASN A 41 -9.22 4.58 0.74
N ALA A 42 -8.01 4.22 0.36
CA ALA A 42 -7.25 3.14 0.97
C ALA A 42 -6.10 3.73 1.76
N GLU A 43 -5.96 3.40 3.04
CA GLU A 43 -4.75 3.71 3.78
C GLU A 43 -3.81 2.52 3.72
N VAL A 44 -2.58 2.77 3.29
CA VAL A 44 -1.53 1.74 3.22
C VAL A 44 -0.33 2.17 4.05
N GLN A 45 0.23 1.21 4.78
CA GLN A 45 1.52 1.34 5.47
C GLN A 45 2.58 0.65 4.64
N LEU A 46 3.70 1.31 4.38
CA LEU A 46 4.88 0.65 3.83
C LEU A 46 5.73 0.13 5.00
N THR A 47 6.11 -1.14 4.94
CA THR A 47 6.91 -1.81 5.95
C THR A 47 8.14 -2.39 5.28
N ARG A 48 9.31 -2.10 5.84
CA ARG A 48 10.57 -2.75 5.47
C ARG A 48 10.78 -3.94 6.40
N GLU A 49 10.92 -5.11 5.81
CA GLU A 49 11.21 -6.33 6.54
C GLU A 49 12.66 -6.32 7.01
N THR A 50 12.86 -6.65 8.28
CA THR A 50 14.18 -6.82 8.86
C THR A 50 14.42 -8.30 9.20
N PRO A 51 15.68 -8.70 9.50
CA PRO A 51 15.94 -10.07 9.92
C PRO A 51 15.11 -10.45 11.15
N PHE A 52 14.77 -11.74 11.32
CA PHE A 52 13.85 -12.25 12.35
C PHE A 52 14.12 -11.82 13.81
N TYR A 53 15.34 -11.36 14.10
CA TYR A 53 15.77 -10.90 15.42
C TYR A 53 15.61 -9.37 15.62
N GLN A 54 15.09 -8.65 14.63
CA GLN A 54 14.78 -7.23 14.68
C GLN A 54 13.29 -7.01 14.35
N PRO A 55 12.68 -5.95 14.89
CA PRO A 55 11.35 -5.55 14.49
C PRO A 55 11.37 -4.98 13.07
N ASP A 56 10.31 -5.22 12.30
CA ASP A 56 10.14 -4.61 10.99
C ASP A 56 10.04 -3.07 11.11
N GLU A 57 10.59 -2.38 10.12
CA GLU A 57 10.71 -0.92 10.12
C GLU A 57 9.54 -0.31 9.33
N SER A 58 8.63 0.37 10.04
CA SER A 58 7.54 1.11 9.39
C SER A 58 8.08 2.37 8.70
N GLN A 59 7.85 2.47 7.38
CA GLN A 59 8.15 3.65 6.58
C GLN A 59 7.00 4.66 6.57
N GLY A 60 5.95 4.42 7.36
CA GLY A 60 4.80 5.31 7.53
C GLY A 60 3.60 4.97 6.65
N ARG A 61 2.47 5.62 6.98
CA ARG A 61 1.15 5.42 6.34
C ARG A 61 0.84 6.53 5.36
N ARG A 62 0.15 6.18 4.26
CA ARG A 62 -0.39 7.14 3.30
C ARG A 62 -1.79 6.72 2.87
N SER A 63 -2.68 7.70 2.73
CA SER A 63 -4.01 7.50 2.17
C SER A 63 -3.98 7.71 0.65
N LEU A 64 -4.48 6.74 -0.10
CA LEU A 64 -4.64 6.74 -1.56
C LEU A 64 -6.11 6.92 -1.91
N ASN A 65 -6.43 7.96 -2.67
CA ASN A 65 -7.78 8.21 -3.19
C ASN A 65 -7.99 7.46 -4.50
N CYS A 66 -8.27 6.17 -4.43
CA CYS A 66 -8.19 5.30 -5.59
C CYS A 66 -9.53 5.08 -6.32
N GLY A 67 -10.53 5.95 -6.10
CA GLY A 67 -11.75 6.00 -6.92
C GLY A 67 -11.47 6.19 -8.42
N GLY A 68 -10.34 6.81 -8.77
CA GLY A 68 -9.76 6.80 -10.11
C GLY A 68 -8.41 6.07 -10.12
N SER A 69 -7.33 6.85 -10.06
CA SER A 69 -5.96 6.38 -9.86
C SER A 69 -5.25 7.37 -8.95
N ASP A 70 -4.59 6.88 -7.90
CA ASP A 70 -3.76 7.72 -7.04
C ASP A 70 -2.43 7.01 -6.76
N THR A 71 -1.37 7.81 -6.71
CA THR A 71 0.00 7.37 -6.47
C THR A 71 0.53 8.08 -5.25
N LYS A 72 1.11 7.32 -4.31
CA LYS A 72 1.81 7.86 -3.15
C LYS A 72 3.26 7.45 -3.19
N TYR A 73 4.10 8.38 -2.76
CA TYR A 73 5.55 8.27 -2.80
C TYR A 73 6.07 8.22 -1.36
N TRP A 74 6.96 7.27 -1.09
CA TRP A 74 7.69 7.14 0.18
C TRP A 74 9.11 7.70 0.06
N GLY A 75 9.49 8.20 -1.11
CA GLY A 75 10.83 8.71 -1.35
C GLY A 75 11.80 7.57 -1.62
N ARG A 76 13.09 7.87 -1.49
CA ARG A 76 14.14 6.88 -1.65
C ARG A 76 14.19 5.98 -0.42
N SER A 77 13.81 4.72 -0.58
CA SER A 77 13.90 3.73 0.49
C SER A 77 15.29 3.07 0.51
N PRO A 78 15.82 2.68 1.69
CA PRO A 78 17.04 1.89 1.78
C PRO A 78 16.94 0.55 1.03
N ALA A 79 18.08 -0.11 0.77
CA ALA A 79 18.03 -1.46 0.20
C ALA A 79 17.40 -2.44 1.21
N GLY A 80 16.43 -3.26 0.79
CA GLY A 80 15.74 -4.19 1.65
C GLY A 80 14.55 -4.89 1.00
N SER A 81 13.90 -5.73 1.81
CA SER A 81 12.61 -6.32 1.45
C SER A 81 11.49 -5.44 1.99
N TYR A 82 10.46 -5.21 1.19
CA TYR A 82 9.35 -4.33 1.51
C TYR A 82 8.03 -4.99 1.19
N HIS A 83 7.02 -4.72 2.01
CA HIS A 83 5.62 -4.99 1.69
C HIS A 83 4.79 -3.79 2.10
N PHE A 84 3.57 -3.67 1.55
CA PHE A 84 2.58 -2.75 2.09
C PHE A 84 1.46 -3.50 2.79
N THR A 85 0.91 -2.89 3.83
CA THR A 85 -0.25 -3.38 4.56
C THR A 85 -1.41 -2.42 4.37
N LEU A 86 -2.59 -2.92 4.02
CA LEU A 86 -3.81 -2.13 4.03
C LEU A 86 -4.25 -1.89 5.47
N THR A 87 -4.11 -0.67 5.99
CA THR A 87 -4.45 -0.34 7.39
C THR A 87 -5.85 0.24 7.55
N GLY A 88 -6.40 0.83 6.49
CA GLY A 88 -7.71 1.48 6.58
C GLY A 88 -8.42 1.59 5.23
N VAL A 89 -9.74 1.69 5.28
CA VAL A 89 -10.61 1.96 4.12
C VAL A 89 -11.60 3.04 4.50
N ASN A 90 -11.67 4.13 3.73
CA ASN A 90 -12.55 5.28 3.97
C ASN A 90 -12.44 5.88 5.40
N GLY A 91 -11.24 5.89 5.96
CA GLY A 91 -10.99 6.39 7.32
C GLY A 91 -11.41 5.43 8.44
N SER A 92 -11.85 4.21 8.12
CA SER A 92 -12.12 3.14 9.07
C SER A 92 -10.98 2.12 9.07
N GLU A 93 -10.57 1.68 10.27
CA GLU A 93 -9.61 0.57 10.44
C GLU A 93 -10.22 -0.80 10.12
N TYR A 94 -11.55 -0.84 9.91
CA TYR A 94 -12.29 -2.04 9.54
C TYR A 94 -12.99 -1.78 8.22
N GLY A 95 -12.61 -2.53 7.18
CA GLY A 95 -13.22 -2.41 5.87
C GLY A 95 -12.70 -3.43 4.88
N ALA A 96 -13.48 -3.63 3.81
CA ALA A 96 -13.10 -4.43 2.66
C ALA A 96 -12.95 -3.54 1.44
N ILE A 97 -11.92 -3.78 0.64
CA ILE A 97 -11.68 -3.06 -0.62
C ILE A 97 -11.28 -4.01 -1.74
N SER A 98 -11.75 -3.72 -2.93
CA SER A 98 -11.30 -4.32 -4.18
C SER A 98 -10.57 -3.27 -4.99
N VAL A 99 -9.33 -3.54 -5.36
CA VAL A 99 -8.46 -2.68 -6.15
C VAL A 99 -8.19 -3.36 -7.49
N ARG A 100 -8.62 -2.72 -8.58
CA ARG A 100 -8.48 -3.26 -9.94
C ARG A 100 -7.03 -3.39 -10.37
N ASN A 101 -6.24 -2.32 -10.24
CA ASN A 101 -4.80 -2.38 -10.49
C ASN A 101 -4.00 -1.86 -9.31
N VAL A 102 -2.94 -2.58 -9.00
CA VAL A 102 -1.93 -2.22 -8.01
C VAL A 102 -0.59 -2.23 -8.71
N SER A 103 0.11 -1.10 -8.67
CA SER A 103 1.46 -0.98 -9.19
C SER A 103 2.38 -0.49 -8.07
N VAL A 104 3.53 -1.12 -7.95
CA VAL A 104 4.61 -0.69 -7.06
C VAL A 104 5.81 -0.41 -7.94
N ASN A 105 6.42 0.76 -7.76
CA ASN A 105 7.62 1.19 -8.46
C ASN A 105 8.69 1.48 -7.40
N TYR A 106 9.89 0.93 -7.58
CA TYR A 106 11.00 0.92 -6.64
C TYR A 106 12.29 0.65 -7.41
#